data_AF-A0A7J9GSC6-F1
#
_entry.id   AF-A0A7J9GSC6-F1
#
_cell.length_a   1.000
_cell.length_b   1.000
_cell.length_c   1.000
_cell.angle_alpha   90.00
_cell.angle_beta   90.00
_cell.angle_gamma   90.00
#
_symmetry.space_group_name_H-M   'P 1'
#
loop_
_entity.id
_entity.type
_entity.pdbx_description
1 polymer ?
#
loop_
_entity_poly.entity_id
_entity_poly.type
_entity_poly.pdbx_seq_one_letter_code
_entity_poly.pdbx_strand_id
1 'polypeptide(L)'
;MLSCLLCLVAAAEELIQHLKSENDKLNAEVNELRSEVASIMSSKDKQCVEYQKLLIEESQKYKALSDEVTRLQNLHEEGRVKGGRRDIIPTVSPGSAQVAPQSVSGNSTRMMTRKRRRNSAAETEDSIVSPGSANRKVATLSAFTEELPEKALSSEVVAHAQLPECCKGRISANATDCGTCLFQALIECLVGMKISTVNQTEGLCILALHQSSGYSFSLTWINKTSGEEAELVYRVLSLGTFERVAPEWMRDVIMFSTNMCPIFFERLARVIKLHC
;
A
#
# COMPACT_ATOMS: atom_id res chain seq x y z
N MET A 1 -19.39 -34.23 64.12
CA MET A 1 -19.00 -34.85 62.82
C MET A 1 -20.08 -34.69 61.75
N LEU A 2 -21.33 -35.16 61.95
CA LEU A 2 -22.39 -35.04 60.91
C LEU A 2 -22.65 -33.60 60.43
N SER A 3 -22.68 -32.62 61.34
CA SER A 3 -22.93 -31.21 60.98
C SER A 3 -21.85 -30.62 60.05
N CYS A 4 -20.56 -30.93 60.28
CA CYS A 4 -19.48 -30.46 59.40
C CYS A 4 -19.55 -31.10 58.01
N LEU A 5 -19.93 -32.38 57.92
CA LEU A 5 -20.14 -33.07 56.64
C LEU A 5 -21.27 -32.43 55.85
N LEU A 6 -22.38 -32.08 56.51
CA LEU A 6 -23.50 -31.37 55.88
C LEU A 6 -23.09 -29.98 55.35
N CYS A 7 -22.28 -29.23 56.08
CA CYS A 7 -21.77 -27.93 55.61
C CYS A 7 -20.84 -28.06 54.40
N LEU A 8 -19.97 -29.07 54.38
CA LEU A 8 -19.08 -29.34 53.23
C LEU A 8 -19.88 -29.72 51.98
N VAL A 9 -20.90 -30.58 52.14
CA VAL A 9 -21.77 -30.98 51.03
C VAL A 9 -22.55 -29.78 50.50
N ALA A 10 -23.14 -28.96 51.37
CA ALA A 10 -23.86 -27.76 50.95
C ALA A 10 -22.95 -26.75 50.21
N ALA A 11 -21.74 -26.51 50.70
CA ALA A 11 -20.78 -25.62 50.04
C ALA A 11 -20.32 -26.16 48.67
N ALA A 12 -20.15 -27.48 48.55
CA ALA A 12 -19.82 -28.11 47.28
C ALA A 12 -20.98 -28.03 46.27
N GLU A 13 -22.21 -28.23 46.73
CA GLU A 13 -23.42 -28.09 45.90
C GLU A 13 -23.60 -26.67 45.39
N GLU A 14 -23.37 -25.66 46.23
CA GLU A 14 -23.43 -24.24 45.85
C GLU A 14 -22.40 -23.91 44.76
N LEU A 15 -21.16 -24.39 44.91
CA LEU A 15 -20.12 -24.21 43.89
C LEU A 15 -20.48 -24.91 42.57
N ILE A 16 -21.03 -26.12 42.62
CA ILE A 16 -21.47 -26.85 41.42
C ILE A 16 -22.57 -26.08 40.70
N GLN A 17 -23.53 -25.51 41.44
CA GLN A 17 -24.59 -24.70 40.83
C GLN A 17 -24.06 -23.40 40.22
N HIS A 18 -23.15 -22.71 40.92
CA HIS A 18 -22.50 -21.52 40.38
C HIS A 18 -21.79 -21.83 39.06
N LEU A 19 -20.93 -22.84 39.04
CA LEU A 19 -20.18 -23.24 37.85
C LEU A 19 -21.09 -23.67 36.69
N LYS A 20 -22.22 -24.34 36.97
CA LYS A 20 -23.22 -24.66 35.95
C LYS A 20 -23.83 -23.39 35.35
N SER A 21 -24.25 -22.46 36.19
CA SER A 21 -24.85 -21.20 35.72
C SER A 21 -23.88 -20.35 34.91
N GLU A 22 -22.61 -20.29 35.31
CA GLU A 22 -21.57 -19.60 34.55
C GLU A 22 -21.30 -20.29 33.20
N ASN A 23 -21.27 -21.61 33.18
CA ASN A 23 -21.07 -22.35 31.94
C ASN A 23 -22.25 -22.15 30.97
N ASP A 24 -23.49 -22.18 31.46
CA ASP A 24 -24.67 -21.91 30.65
C ASP A 24 -24.66 -20.48 30.09
N LYS A 25 -24.27 -19.50 30.91
CA LYS A 25 -24.10 -18.10 30.49
C LYS A 25 -23.02 -17.97 29.42
N LEU A 26 -21.84 -18.53 29.64
CA LEU A 26 -20.72 -18.48 28.70
C LEU A 26 -21.09 -19.17 27.38
N ASN A 27 -21.80 -20.29 27.44
CA ASN A 27 -22.27 -20.98 26.26
C ASN A 27 -23.29 -20.16 25.46
N ALA A 28 -24.16 -19.39 26.13
CA ALA A 28 -25.06 -18.45 25.47
C ALA A 28 -24.30 -17.34 24.75
N GLU A 29 -23.32 -16.70 25.40
CA GLU A 29 -22.47 -15.66 24.81
C GLU A 29 -21.68 -16.19 23.61
N VAL A 30 -21.13 -17.41 23.70
CA VAL A 30 -20.42 -18.06 22.57
C VAL A 30 -21.35 -18.28 21.38
N ASN A 31 -22.60 -18.67 21.61
CA ASN A 31 -23.57 -18.88 20.54
C ASN A 31 -24.01 -17.55 19.89
N GLU A 32 -24.19 -16.50 20.69
CA GLU A 32 -24.47 -15.15 20.19
C GLU A 32 -23.32 -14.63 19.33
N LEU A 33 -22.08 -14.66 19.84
CA LEU A 33 -20.89 -14.27 19.08
C LEU A 33 -20.71 -15.06 17.79
N ARG A 34 -20.96 -16.38 17.83
CA ARG A 34 -20.93 -17.22 16.61
C ARG A 34 -21.96 -16.76 15.58
N SER A 35 -23.15 -16.38 16.02
CA SER A 35 -24.20 -15.86 15.13
C SER A 35 -23.83 -14.50 14.53
N GLU A 36 -23.23 -13.61 15.32
CA GLU A 36 -22.73 -12.31 14.84
C GLU A 36 -21.62 -12.49 13.80
N VAL A 37 -20.65 -13.37 14.07
CA VAL A 37 -19.57 -13.68 13.12
C VAL A 37 -20.15 -14.24 11.82
N ALA A 38 -21.12 -15.16 11.88
CA ALA A 38 -21.77 -15.67 10.68
C ALA A 38 -22.50 -14.58 9.89
N SER A 39 -23.17 -13.65 10.58
CA SER A 39 -23.84 -12.49 9.97
C SER A 39 -22.85 -11.54 9.28
N ILE A 40 -21.75 -11.19 9.95
CA ILE A 40 -20.70 -10.33 9.41
C ILE A 40 -20.06 -10.98 8.18
N MET A 41 -19.74 -12.28 8.25
CA MET A 41 -19.18 -13.01 7.12
C MET A 41 -20.14 -13.02 5.93
N SER A 42 -21.42 -13.32 6.15
CA SER A 42 -22.43 -13.31 5.08
C SER A 42 -22.59 -11.93 4.43
N SER A 43 -22.62 -10.86 5.24
CA SER A 43 -22.70 -9.48 4.75
C SER A 43 -21.46 -9.11 3.91
N LYS A 44 -20.27 -9.49 4.38
CA LYS A 44 -19.01 -9.24 3.68
C LYS A 44 -18.92 -10.02 2.37
N ASP A 45 -19.32 -11.29 2.36
CA ASP A 45 -19.34 -12.11 1.15
C ASP A 45 -20.26 -11.51 0.08
N LYS A 46 -21.43 -11.01 0.49
CA LYS A 46 -22.33 -10.28 -0.40
C LYS A 46 -21.67 -9.02 -1.00
N GLN A 47 -20.97 -8.24 -0.19
CA GLN A 47 -20.22 -7.07 -0.69
C GLN A 47 -19.12 -7.48 -1.67
N CYS A 48 -18.38 -8.54 -1.40
CA CYS A 48 -17.35 -9.04 -2.32
C CYS A 48 -17.93 -9.42 -3.69
N VAL A 49 -19.08 -10.08 -3.72
CA VAL A 49 -19.78 -10.43 -4.97
C VAL A 49 -20.22 -9.16 -5.73
N GLU A 50 -20.78 -8.17 -5.05
CA GLU A 50 -21.19 -6.89 -5.67
C GLU A 50 -19.99 -6.12 -6.25
N TYR A 51 -18.88 -6.02 -5.50
CA TYR A 51 -17.66 -5.37 -5.99
C TYR A 51 -17.07 -6.09 -7.20
N GLN A 52 -17.04 -7.42 -7.18
CA GLN A 52 -16.54 -8.21 -8.31
C GLN A 52 -17.41 -8.00 -9.55
N LYS A 53 -18.73 -7.96 -9.39
CA LYS A 53 -19.67 -7.67 -10.49
C LYS A 53 -19.41 -6.28 -11.07
N LEU A 54 -19.33 -5.24 -10.24
CA LEU A 54 -19.10 -3.87 -10.68
C LEU A 54 -17.76 -3.72 -11.42
N LEU A 55 -16.72 -4.39 -10.93
CA LEU A 55 -15.40 -4.39 -11.58
C LEU A 55 -15.46 -5.00 -12.98
N ILE A 56 -16.19 -6.11 -13.14
CA ILE A 56 -16.38 -6.74 -14.45
C ILE A 56 -17.14 -5.79 -15.38
N GLU A 57 -18.22 -5.17 -14.92
CA GLU A 57 -19.00 -4.21 -15.72
C GLU A 57 -18.15 -3.01 -16.17
N GLU A 58 -17.37 -2.40 -15.27
CA GLU A 58 -16.47 -1.28 -15.63
C GLU A 58 -15.36 -1.71 -16.59
N SER A 59 -14.79 -2.92 -16.40
CA SER A 59 -13.78 -3.45 -17.34
C SER A 59 -14.34 -3.64 -18.75
N GLN A 60 -15.61 -4.07 -18.87
CA GLN A 60 -16.29 -4.21 -20.15
C GLN A 60 -16.56 -2.85 -20.80
N LYS A 61 -16.98 -1.84 -20.01
CA LYS A 61 -17.15 -0.46 -20.49
C LYS A 61 -15.84 0.13 -20.98
N TYR A 62 -14.75 -0.05 -20.24
CA TYR A 62 -13.43 0.41 -20.64
C TYR A 62 -12.99 -0.21 -21.97
N LYS A 63 -13.23 -1.51 -22.15
CA LYS A 63 -12.95 -2.20 -23.41
C LYS A 63 -13.77 -1.62 -24.58
N ALA A 64 -15.07 -1.46 -24.41
CA ALA A 64 -15.94 -0.87 -25.43
C ALA A 64 -15.51 0.57 -25.79
N LEU A 65 -15.13 1.36 -24.79
CA LEU A 65 -14.63 2.71 -24.99
C LEU A 65 -13.29 2.71 -25.75
N SER A 66 -12.38 1.80 -25.40
CA SER A 66 -11.10 1.64 -26.10
C SER A 66 -11.31 1.26 -27.56
N ASP A 67 -12.20 0.29 -27.83
CA ASP A 67 -12.52 -0.16 -29.19
C ASP A 67 -13.08 1.01 -30.04
N GLU A 68 -13.95 1.84 -29.45
CA GLU A 68 -14.51 3.02 -30.11
C GLU A 68 -13.44 4.11 -30.36
N VAL A 69 -12.54 4.35 -29.42
CA VAL A 69 -11.40 5.27 -29.61
C VAL A 69 -10.52 4.80 -30.77
N THR A 70 -10.18 3.51 -30.81
CA THR A 70 -9.40 2.93 -31.93
C THR A 70 -10.16 3.06 -33.26
N ARG A 71 -11.47 2.81 -33.27
CA ARG A 71 -12.31 2.97 -34.46
C ARG A 71 -12.30 4.41 -34.98
N LEU A 72 -12.40 5.40 -34.10
CA LEU A 72 -12.35 6.83 -34.44
C LEU A 72 -10.96 7.26 -34.93
N GLN A 73 -9.88 6.75 -34.32
CA GLN A 73 -8.51 7.01 -34.79
C GLN A 73 -8.28 6.47 -36.19
N ASN A 74 -8.75 5.25 -36.49
CA ASN A 74 -8.65 4.66 -37.83
C ASN A 74 -9.40 5.50 -38.89
N LEU A 75 -10.60 6.01 -38.57
CA LEU A 75 -11.36 6.91 -39.45
C LEU A 75 -10.62 8.22 -39.74
N HIS A 76 -9.94 8.79 -38.74
CA HIS A 76 -9.16 10.01 -38.92
C HIS A 76 -7.97 9.80 -39.88
N GLU A 77 -7.27 8.67 -39.75
CA GLU A 77 -6.15 8.34 -40.65
C GLU A 77 -6.61 8.00 -42.07
N GLU A 78 -7.73 7.29 -42.24
CA GLU A 78 -8.33 7.07 -43.58
C GLU A 78 -8.76 8.37 -44.27
N GLY A 79 -9.24 9.36 -43.50
CA GLY A 79 -9.57 10.69 -44.00
C GLY A 79 -8.36 11.50 -44.47
N ARG A 80 -7.18 11.30 -43.85
CA ARG A 80 -5.91 11.94 -44.28
C ARG A 80 -5.33 11.33 -45.55
N VAL A 81 -5.51 10.02 -45.78
CA VAL A 81 -4.95 9.33 -46.96
C VAL A 81 -5.73 9.63 -48.25
N LYS A 82 -7.01 10.00 -48.19
CA LYS A 82 -7.81 10.36 -49.37
C LYS A 82 -7.79 11.85 -49.77
N GLY A 83 -7.07 12.69 -49.04
CA GLY A 83 -6.92 14.14 -49.31
C GLY A 83 -5.74 14.50 -50.20
N GLY A 84 -5.52 13.75 -51.29
CA GLY A 84 -4.48 14.06 -52.27
C GLY A 84 -4.93 15.14 -53.26
N ARG A 85 -4.18 16.25 -53.29
CA ARG A 85 -4.12 17.30 -54.33
C ARG A 85 -4.93 18.58 -54.06
N ARG A 86 -4.23 19.61 -53.59
CA ARG A 86 -4.07 20.88 -54.34
C ARG A 86 -2.88 21.67 -53.79
N ASP A 87 -1.82 21.63 -54.60
CA ASP A 87 -0.91 22.70 -54.99
C ASP A 87 -0.35 23.66 -53.93
N ILE A 88 0.95 23.46 -53.74
CA ILE A 88 1.92 24.41 -53.18
C ILE A 88 1.96 25.64 -54.09
N ILE A 89 1.69 26.83 -53.55
CA ILE A 89 2.19 28.09 -54.11
C ILE A 89 3.16 28.70 -53.09
N PRO A 90 4.43 28.92 -53.42
CA PRO A 90 5.36 29.70 -52.61
C PRO A 90 5.43 31.13 -53.14
N THR A 91 5.08 32.13 -52.32
CA THR A 91 5.31 33.54 -52.70
C THR A 91 5.63 34.44 -51.50
N VAL A 92 6.94 34.60 -51.28
CA VAL A 92 7.69 35.88 -51.19
C VAL A 92 7.13 37.00 -50.29
N SER A 93 7.93 37.39 -49.30
CA SER A 93 7.85 38.66 -48.56
C SER A 93 7.94 39.90 -49.46
N PRO A 94 7.26 40.99 -49.07
CA PRO A 94 7.96 42.25 -48.73
C PRO A 94 7.36 42.86 -47.44
N GLY A 95 8.07 43.59 -46.58
CA GLY A 95 9.08 44.60 -46.85
C GLY A 95 8.47 46.01 -46.77
N SER A 96 8.23 46.50 -45.55
CA SER A 96 8.07 47.90 -45.08
C SER A 96 7.18 48.91 -45.84
N ALA A 97 6.18 49.50 -45.14
CA ALA A 97 6.07 50.96 -44.90
C ALA A 97 4.81 51.28 -44.07
N GLN A 98 4.93 52.17 -43.09
CA GLN A 98 3.83 52.73 -42.30
C GLN A 98 3.06 53.80 -43.09
N VAL A 99 1.80 54.06 -42.69
CA VAL A 99 1.15 55.37 -42.43
C VAL A 99 -0.38 55.16 -42.28
N ALA A 100 -0.98 55.74 -41.23
CA ALA A 100 -2.42 55.79 -40.92
C ALA A 100 -3.09 57.06 -41.51
N PRO A 101 -4.35 57.49 -41.17
CA PRO A 101 -5.65 56.84 -40.88
C PRO A 101 -6.83 57.50 -41.69
N GLN A 102 -8.10 57.23 -41.28
CA GLN A 102 -9.41 57.86 -41.67
C GLN A 102 -10.04 57.40 -43.00
N SER A 103 -11.36 57.38 -43.20
CA SER A 103 -12.64 57.49 -42.45
C SER A 103 -13.72 57.00 -43.46
N VAL A 104 -14.93 56.56 -43.12
CA VAL A 104 -16.18 57.36 -43.13
C VAL A 104 -17.37 56.38 -43.19
N SER A 105 -18.32 56.59 -42.27
CA SER A 105 -19.80 56.53 -42.39
C SER A 105 -20.55 55.32 -42.97
N GLY A 106 -21.65 54.94 -42.30
CA GLY A 106 -22.82 54.40 -43.01
C GLY A 106 -23.76 53.42 -42.29
N ASN A 107 -24.47 53.87 -41.25
CA ASN A 107 -25.91 53.65 -41.00
C ASN A 107 -26.40 52.20 -40.69
N SER A 108 -26.80 51.88 -39.45
CA SER A 108 -28.11 52.17 -38.81
C SER A 108 -29.25 51.23 -39.21
N THR A 109 -29.68 50.36 -38.29
CA THR A 109 -31.11 50.25 -37.93
C THR A 109 -31.27 49.69 -36.51
N ARG A 110 -32.07 50.38 -35.71
CA ARG A 110 -32.32 50.19 -34.28
C ARG A 110 -33.82 50.13 -34.08
N MET A 111 -34.37 49.06 -33.50
CA MET A 111 -35.72 49.01 -32.89
C MET A 111 -35.77 47.77 -31.97
N MET A 112 -36.39 47.71 -30.79
CA MET A 112 -37.06 48.69 -29.93
C MET A 112 -37.15 48.10 -28.50
N THR A 113 -36.90 48.98 -27.52
CA THR A 113 -37.49 49.12 -26.17
C THR A 113 -38.41 48.03 -25.56
N ARG A 114 -38.12 47.65 -24.31
CA ARG A 114 -39.04 47.90 -23.16
C ARG A 114 -38.36 47.79 -21.78
N LYS A 115 -38.54 48.85 -20.98
CA LYS A 115 -38.35 48.97 -19.50
C LYS A 115 -39.29 47.97 -18.76
N ARG A 116 -39.25 47.64 -17.47
CA ARG A 116 -38.66 48.15 -16.20
C ARG A 116 -39.03 47.08 -15.14
N ARG A 117 -38.15 46.71 -14.20
CA ARG A 117 -38.34 46.89 -12.73
C ARG A 117 -37.14 46.32 -11.96
N ARG A 118 -36.59 47.16 -11.06
CA ARG A 118 -35.67 46.78 -9.98
C ARG A 118 -36.48 46.42 -8.74
N ASN A 119 -35.87 45.63 -7.86
CA ASN A 119 -35.64 45.87 -6.42
C ASN A 119 -34.80 44.65 -5.93
N SER A 120 -33.46 44.77 -5.89
CA SER A 120 -32.58 45.17 -4.75
C SER A 120 -32.32 43.99 -3.78
N ALA A 121 -31.13 43.39 -3.87
CA ALA A 121 -29.98 43.55 -2.95
C ALA A 121 -30.11 42.60 -1.74
N ALA A 122 -29.14 41.77 -1.37
CA ALA A 122 -27.70 41.96 -1.23
C ALA A 122 -26.97 40.60 -1.38
N GLU A 123 -25.86 40.56 -2.14
CA GLU A 123 -24.48 40.31 -1.64
C GLU A 123 -24.16 38.81 -1.51
N THR A 124 -23.17 38.18 -2.17
CA THR A 124 -22.02 38.65 -2.94
C THR A 124 -21.58 37.51 -3.88
N GLU A 125 -21.56 37.80 -5.18
CA GLU A 125 -20.76 37.17 -6.25
C GLU A 125 -19.24 37.42 -5.97
N ASP A 126 -18.24 36.77 -6.56
CA ASP A 126 -18.24 35.84 -7.68
C ASP A 126 -16.90 35.09 -7.82
N SER A 127 -17.02 33.93 -8.46
CA SER A 127 -16.25 33.41 -9.60
C SER A 127 -14.71 33.55 -9.64
N ILE A 128 -13.99 32.41 -9.67
CA ILE A 128 -13.62 31.67 -10.90
C ILE A 128 -12.92 32.58 -11.93
N VAL A 129 -11.67 32.26 -12.29
CA VAL A 129 -11.16 32.16 -13.67
C VAL A 129 -9.73 31.59 -13.65
N SER A 130 -9.51 30.56 -14.50
CA SER A 130 -8.18 30.05 -14.93
C SER A 130 -7.51 31.02 -15.90
N PRO A 131 -6.16 31.13 -15.97
CA PRO A 131 -5.50 30.68 -17.21
C PRO A 131 -4.01 30.27 -17.11
N GLY A 132 -3.62 29.31 -17.96
CA GLY A 132 -2.61 29.47 -19.04
C GLY A 132 -1.13 29.78 -18.76
N SER A 133 -0.28 28.75 -18.98
CA SER A 133 1.02 28.73 -19.71
C SER A 133 1.90 29.99 -19.82
N ALA A 134 3.16 29.91 -19.33
CA ALA A 134 4.35 30.39 -20.04
C ALA A 134 5.69 29.80 -19.51
N ASN A 135 6.54 29.38 -20.45
CA ASN A 135 7.98 29.06 -20.34
C ASN A 135 8.79 29.96 -19.37
N ARG A 136 9.79 29.39 -18.66
CA ARG A 136 11.23 29.77 -18.77
C ARG A 136 12.15 28.89 -17.89
N LYS A 137 13.21 28.35 -18.49
CA LYS A 137 14.39 27.73 -17.84
C LYS A 137 15.28 28.79 -17.16
N VAL A 138 16.08 28.40 -16.15
CA VAL A 138 17.55 28.59 -16.04
C VAL A 138 18.06 28.70 -14.58
N ALA A 139 19.06 27.86 -14.30
CA ALA A 139 20.24 27.94 -13.40
C ALA A 139 20.13 28.10 -11.86
N THR A 140 20.57 27.03 -11.18
CA THR A 140 21.83 26.88 -10.42
C THR A 140 22.37 28.05 -9.58
N LEU A 141 22.71 27.74 -8.31
CA LEU A 141 23.92 28.08 -7.51
C LEU A 141 23.72 27.41 -6.12
N SER A 142 24.47 26.37 -5.69
CA SER A 142 25.87 26.33 -5.21
C SER A 142 26.14 27.41 -4.14
N ALA A 143 26.70 27.19 -2.94
CA ALA A 143 27.74 26.28 -2.48
C ALA A 143 27.80 26.32 -0.92
N PHE A 144 28.50 25.34 -0.31
CA PHE A 144 29.61 25.53 0.65
C PHE A 144 30.41 24.20 0.67
N THR A 145 31.47 24.10 -0.17
CA THR A 145 32.93 24.17 0.16
C THR A 145 33.46 22.92 0.87
N GLU A 146 34.14 21.99 0.17
CA GLU A 146 35.60 21.89 -0.14
C GLU A 146 36.44 21.55 1.12
N GLU A 147 37.35 20.55 1.16
CA GLU A 147 38.50 20.25 0.27
C GLU A 147 38.93 18.74 0.20
N LEU A 148 39.79 18.45 -0.80
CA LEU A 148 40.34 17.19 -1.39
C LEU A 148 41.69 16.69 -0.72
N PRO A 149 42.48 15.69 -1.25
CA PRO A 149 42.23 14.24 -1.45
C PRO A 149 43.50 13.36 -1.14
N GLU A 150 43.55 12.11 -1.70
CA GLU A 150 44.67 11.13 -1.79
C GLU A 150 44.75 10.06 -0.66
N LYS A 151 44.89 8.74 -0.88
CA LYS A 151 45.04 7.85 -2.06
C LYS A 151 44.98 6.38 -1.60
N ALA A 152 44.47 5.48 -2.46
CA ALA A 152 44.63 4.01 -2.50
C ALA A 152 44.07 3.19 -1.30
N LEU A 153 43.36 2.08 -1.45
CA LEU A 153 43.45 1.01 -2.44
C LEU A 153 42.08 0.30 -2.53
N SER A 154 41.72 -0.09 -3.75
CA SER A 154 40.49 -0.77 -4.17
C SER A 154 40.27 -2.15 -3.56
N SER A 155 39.00 -2.51 -3.32
CA SER A 155 38.52 -3.89 -3.48
C SER A 155 37.08 -3.90 -3.98
N GLU A 156 36.98 -3.90 -5.31
CA GLU A 156 36.16 -4.82 -6.10
C GLU A 156 34.68 -5.05 -5.70
N VAL A 157 33.83 -4.30 -6.40
CA VAL A 157 32.53 -4.65 -6.98
C VAL A 157 31.94 -6.00 -6.53
N VAL A 158 30.95 -5.94 -5.65
CA VAL A 158 29.81 -6.88 -5.67
C VAL A 158 28.54 -6.05 -5.90
N ALA A 159 27.81 -6.44 -6.93
CA ALA A 159 26.67 -5.73 -7.48
C ALA A 159 25.56 -5.48 -6.44
N HIS A 160 24.90 -4.35 -6.63
CA HIS A 160 23.85 -3.76 -5.81
C HIS A 160 22.74 -4.72 -5.36
N ALA A 161 22.60 -4.87 -4.04
CA ALA A 161 21.31 -4.65 -3.40
C ALA A 161 21.37 -3.25 -2.78
N GLN A 162 20.63 -2.29 -3.33
CA GLN A 162 20.47 -0.98 -2.70
C GLN A 162 19.68 -1.18 -1.41
N LEU A 163 20.38 -1.41 -0.31
CA LEU A 163 19.79 -1.43 1.03
C LEU A 163 19.18 -0.04 1.29
N PRO A 164 17.95 0.05 1.84
CA PRO A 164 17.36 1.32 2.23
C PRO A 164 18.34 2.12 3.11
N GLU A 165 18.45 3.41 2.81
CA GLU A 165 19.43 4.33 3.41
C GLU A 165 19.32 4.42 4.95
N CYS A 166 18.16 4.07 5.49
CA CYS A 166 17.82 4.01 6.91
C CYS A 166 18.72 3.10 7.75
N CYS A 167 19.38 2.10 7.16
CA CYS A 167 20.18 1.12 7.90
C CYS A 167 21.64 1.04 7.40
N LYS A 168 22.14 2.07 6.67
CA LYS A 168 23.57 2.20 6.28
C LYS A 168 24.49 2.61 7.46
N GLY A 169 24.18 2.17 8.67
CA GLY A 169 25.02 2.37 9.85
C GLY A 169 26.29 1.50 9.77
N ARG A 170 27.45 2.15 9.62
CA ARG A 170 28.82 1.62 9.56
C ARG A 170 28.99 0.18 10.06
N ILE A 171 29.50 -0.69 9.18
CA ILE A 171 30.32 -1.85 9.58
C ILE A 171 31.62 -1.29 10.16
N SER A 172 31.55 -0.72 11.37
CA SER A 172 32.70 -0.43 12.19
C SER A 172 32.94 -1.69 13.00
N ALA A 173 34.14 -2.26 12.88
CA ALA A 173 34.52 -3.53 13.47
C ALA A 173 34.47 -3.59 15.01
N ASN A 174 33.99 -2.57 15.73
CA ASN A 174 33.92 -2.52 17.19
C ASN A 174 32.81 -1.58 17.71
N ALA A 175 31.54 -1.81 17.38
CA ALA A 175 30.43 -1.10 18.02
C ALA A 175 29.26 -2.05 18.33
N THR A 176 29.10 -2.34 19.63
CA THR A 176 28.12 -3.26 20.22
C THR A 176 26.69 -2.71 20.26
N ASP A 177 26.36 -1.63 19.56
CA ASP A 177 24.96 -1.16 19.49
C ASP A 177 24.69 -0.47 18.15
N CYS A 178 24.27 -1.27 17.17
CA CYS A 178 23.58 -0.74 16.01
C CYS A 178 22.13 -0.52 16.44
N GLY A 179 21.80 0.69 16.88
CA GLY A 179 20.43 1.05 17.26
C GLY A 179 19.44 0.68 16.14
N THR A 180 18.34 0.03 16.53
CA THR A 180 17.24 -0.40 15.66
C THR A 180 16.86 0.72 14.67
N CYS A 181 17.03 0.49 13.36
CA CYS A 181 16.63 1.49 12.36
C CYS A 181 15.09 1.65 12.37
N LEU A 182 14.56 2.85 12.07
CA LEU A 182 13.11 3.13 12.12
C LEU A 182 12.27 2.12 11.33
N PHE A 183 12.82 1.64 10.21
CA PHE A 183 12.19 0.59 9.42
C PHE A 183 12.06 -0.72 10.21
N GLN A 184 13.11 -1.15 10.90
CA GLN A 184 13.05 -2.33 11.77
C GLN A 184 12.01 -2.15 12.87
N ALA A 185 11.98 -0.99 13.54
CA ALA A 185 10.98 -0.70 14.57
C ALA A 185 9.53 -0.77 14.02
N LEU A 186 9.30 -0.28 12.80
CA LEU A 186 8.00 -0.39 12.13
C LEU A 186 7.62 -1.84 11.86
N ILE A 187 8.54 -2.65 11.31
CA ILE A 187 8.27 -4.07 11.03
C ILE A 187 8.03 -4.84 12.34
N GLU A 188 8.82 -4.58 13.38
CA GLU A 188 8.62 -5.17 14.71
C GLU A 188 7.22 -4.86 15.26
N CYS A 189 6.75 -3.61 15.11
CA CYS A 189 5.39 -3.21 15.48
C CYS A 189 4.31 -3.91 14.64
N LEU A 190 4.51 -4.07 13.33
CA LEU A 190 3.53 -4.71 12.43
C LEU A 190 3.39 -6.21 12.69
N VAL A 191 4.51 -6.89 12.94
CA VAL A 191 4.54 -8.33 13.19
C VAL A 191 4.26 -8.66 14.66
N GLY A 192 4.45 -7.69 15.56
CA GLY A 192 4.34 -7.89 17.01
C GLY A 192 5.51 -8.70 17.58
N MET A 193 6.69 -8.66 16.96
CA MET A 193 7.86 -9.45 17.35
C MET A 193 9.11 -8.60 17.33
N LYS A 194 10.08 -8.92 18.18
CA LYS A 194 11.44 -8.39 18.06
C LYS A 194 12.16 -9.09 16.91
N ILE A 195 12.89 -8.32 16.11
CA ILE A 195 13.58 -8.80 14.93
C ILE A 195 15.05 -8.52 15.08
N SER A 196 15.90 -9.43 14.64
CA SER A 196 17.33 -9.19 14.51
C SER A 196 17.83 -9.81 13.21
N THR A 197 18.87 -9.20 12.64
CA THR A 197 19.49 -9.65 11.41
C THR A 197 20.84 -10.27 11.71
N VAL A 198 21.09 -11.43 11.13
CA VAL A 198 22.37 -12.14 11.24
C VAL A 198 22.81 -12.52 9.83
N ASN A 199 24.05 -12.19 9.50
CA ASN A 199 24.68 -12.68 8.28
C ASN A 199 25.26 -14.05 8.57
N GLN A 200 24.65 -15.09 8.00
CA GLN A 200 25.20 -16.45 8.05
C GLN A 200 25.95 -16.75 6.75
N THR A 201 26.85 -17.74 6.80
CA THR A 201 27.57 -18.23 5.61
C THR A 201 26.65 -18.74 4.51
N GLU A 202 25.40 -19.11 4.84
CA GLU A 202 24.39 -19.63 3.92
C GLU A 202 23.45 -18.55 3.33
N GLY A 203 23.49 -17.31 3.82
CA GLY A 203 22.63 -16.22 3.35
C GLY A 203 22.25 -15.20 4.43
N LEU A 204 21.46 -14.19 4.05
CA LEU A 204 20.86 -13.27 5.00
C LEU A 204 19.81 -14.00 5.83
N CYS A 205 19.91 -13.89 7.15
CA CYS A 205 18.99 -14.51 8.09
C CYS A 205 18.34 -13.46 8.98
N ILE A 206 17.03 -13.60 9.17
CA ILE A 206 16.27 -12.85 10.17
C ILE A 206 15.93 -13.79 11.31
N LEU A 207 16.12 -13.34 12.55
CA LEU A 207 15.64 -14.01 13.76
C LEU A 207 14.48 -13.19 14.32
N ALA A 208 13.38 -13.87 14.62
CA ALA A 208 12.19 -13.26 15.21
C ALA A 208 11.90 -13.87 16.59
N LEU A 209 11.54 -13.02 17.56
CA LEU A 209 11.20 -13.40 18.91
C LEU A 209 9.89 -12.71 19.35
N HIS A 210 8.90 -13.51 19.70
CA HIS A 210 7.71 -13.06 20.38
C HIS A 210 7.96 -13.05 21.90
N GLN A 211 8.12 -11.85 22.46
CA GLN A 211 8.65 -11.68 23.82
C GLN A 211 7.77 -12.29 24.91
N SER A 212 6.43 -12.26 24.76
CA SER A 212 5.51 -12.74 25.79
C SER A 212 5.39 -14.25 25.83
N SER A 213 5.39 -14.92 24.67
CA SER A 213 5.30 -16.39 24.61
C SER A 213 6.66 -17.08 24.62
N GLY A 214 7.75 -16.36 24.35
CA GLY A 214 9.08 -16.95 24.17
C GLY A 214 9.22 -17.75 22.87
N TYR A 215 8.23 -17.65 21.97
CA TYR A 215 8.29 -18.27 20.64
C TYR A 215 9.31 -17.54 19.76
N SER A 216 10.21 -18.29 19.13
CA SER A 216 11.23 -17.75 18.25
C SER A 216 11.56 -18.64 17.07
N PHE A 217 11.96 -18.03 15.97
CA PHE A 217 12.27 -18.71 14.72
C PHE A 217 13.27 -17.90 13.88
N SER A 218 13.85 -18.56 12.88
CA SER A 218 14.69 -17.95 11.86
C SER A 218 14.04 -18.04 10.48
N LEU A 219 14.19 -16.99 9.66
CA LEU A 219 13.91 -16.97 8.23
C LEU A 219 15.20 -16.69 7.47
N THR A 220 15.64 -17.64 6.66
CA THR A 220 16.88 -17.55 5.88
C THR A 220 16.57 -17.45 4.40
N TRP A 221 17.18 -16.47 3.72
CA TRP A 221 17.10 -16.33 2.27
C TRP A 221 18.10 -17.27 1.61
N ILE A 222 17.60 -18.14 0.75
CA ILE A 222 18.40 -19.02 -0.08
C ILE A 222 18.30 -18.53 -1.52
N ASN A 223 19.42 -18.02 -2.03
CA ASN A 223 19.53 -17.63 -3.42
C ASN A 223 19.79 -18.87 -4.27
N LYS A 224 18.97 -19.08 -5.30
CA LYS A 224 19.21 -20.12 -6.30
C LYS A 224 20.12 -19.60 -7.40
N THR A 225 21.04 -20.44 -7.86
CA THR A 225 22.09 -20.08 -8.82
C THR A 225 21.62 -20.01 -10.28
N SER A 226 20.32 -20.21 -10.56
CA SER A 226 19.75 -20.42 -11.91
C SER A 226 18.77 -19.35 -12.43
N GLY A 227 18.68 -18.17 -11.79
CA GLY A 227 17.69 -17.14 -12.17
C GLY A 227 16.27 -17.43 -11.69
N GLU A 228 16.12 -18.44 -10.83
CA GLU A 228 14.89 -18.73 -10.08
C GLU A 228 14.70 -17.72 -8.94
N GLU A 229 13.44 -17.51 -8.54
CA GLU A 229 13.09 -16.65 -7.38
C GLU A 229 13.77 -17.15 -6.10
N ALA A 230 14.17 -16.21 -5.23
CA ALA A 230 14.73 -16.54 -3.93
C ALA A 230 13.70 -17.31 -3.07
N GLU A 231 14.17 -18.32 -2.36
CA GLU A 231 13.35 -19.07 -1.42
C GLU A 231 13.67 -18.66 0.02
N LEU A 232 12.67 -18.79 0.87
CA LEU A 232 12.74 -18.56 2.30
C LEU A 232 12.66 -19.90 3.02
N VAL A 233 13.61 -20.13 3.93
CA VAL A 233 13.58 -21.26 4.85
C VAL A 233 13.23 -20.79 6.24
N TYR A 234 12.09 -21.25 6.74
CA TYR A 234 11.67 -21.13 8.13
C TYR A 234 12.26 -22.27 8.96
N ARG A 235 12.85 -21.93 10.11
CA ARG A 235 13.21 -22.89 11.16
C ARG A 235 12.75 -22.39 12.51
N VAL A 236 12.05 -23.24 13.26
CA VAL A 236 11.74 -22.96 14.65
C VAL A 236 13.02 -23.02 15.48
N LEU A 237 13.18 -22.06 16.41
CA LEU A 237 14.26 -22.03 17.39
C LEU A 237 13.73 -22.41 18.77
N SER A 238 12.56 -21.90 19.14
CA SER A 238 11.83 -22.24 20.36
C SER A 238 10.33 -22.11 20.12
N LEU A 239 9.55 -23.09 20.57
CA LEU A 239 8.09 -22.99 20.55
C LEU A 239 7.56 -22.12 21.70
N GLY A 240 8.35 -21.90 22.75
CA GLY A 240 7.91 -21.20 23.95
C GLY A 240 6.64 -21.81 24.53
N THR A 241 5.67 -20.98 24.92
CA THR A 241 4.38 -21.45 25.45
C THR A 241 3.50 -22.16 24.41
N PHE A 242 3.84 -22.13 23.12
CA PHE A 242 3.08 -22.79 22.07
C PHE A 242 3.38 -24.29 21.92
N GLU A 243 4.26 -24.89 22.74
CA GLU A 243 4.65 -26.30 22.61
C GLU A 243 3.49 -27.30 22.49
N ARG A 244 2.33 -27.03 23.10
CA ARG A 244 1.16 -27.94 23.05
C ARG A 244 0.12 -27.58 22.00
N VAL A 245 0.15 -26.34 21.51
CA VAL A 245 -0.89 -25.78 20.64
C VAL A 245 -0.38 -25.43 19.24
N ALA A 246 0.94 -25.41 19.04
CA ALA A 246 1.54 -25.11 17.76
C ALA A 246 1.14 -26.18 16.72
N PRO A 247 0.63 -25.77 15.55
CA PRO A 247 0.34 -26.68 14.45
C PRO A 247 1.65 -27.32 13.94
N GLU A 248 1.53 -28.48 13.27
CA GLU A 248 2.68 -29.27 12.78
C GLU A 248 3.65 -28.42 11.94
N TRP A 249 3.12 -27.59 11.04
CA TRP A 249 3.94 -26.73 10.19
C TRP A 249 4.86 -25.78 11.00
N MET A 250 4.44 -25.30 12.18
CA MET A 250 5.29 -24.42 13.01
C MET A 250 6.45 -25.16 13.66
N ARG A 251 6.39 -26.49 13.73
CA ARG A 251 7.41 -27.35 14.35
C ARG A 251 8.44 -27.82 13.34
N ASP A 252 8.05 -27.90 12.08
CA ASP A 252 8.90 -28.38 11.00
C ASP A 252 9.68 -27.26 10.31
N VAL A 253 10.71 -27.65 9.57
CA VAL A 253 11.40 -26.76 8.65
C VAL A 253 10.56 -26.62 7.38
N ILE A 254 10.21 -25.38 7.03
CA ILE A 254 9.43 -25.10 5.83
C ILE A 254 10.26 -24.27 4.88
N MET A 255 10.18 -24.61 3.59
CA MET A 255 10.73 -23.81 2.51
C MET A 255 9.59 -23.29 1.63
N PHE A 256 9.61 -22.01 1.29
CA PHE A 256 8.57 -21.37 0.48
C PHE A 256 9.14 -20.18 -0.32
N SER A 257 8.51 -19.84 -1.45
CA SER A 257 8.89 -18.65 -2.24
C SER A 257 8.61 -17.35 -1.45
N THR A 258 9.41 -16.30 -1.68
CA THR A 258 9.19 -14.97 -1.08
C THR A 258 7.77 -14.43 -1.30
N ASN A 259 7.09 -14.84 -2.38
CA ASN A 259 5.71 -14.43 -2.67
C ASN A 259 4.68 -14.97 -1.66
N MET A 260 5.03 -16.04 -0.92
CA MET A 260 4.19 -16.61 0.14
C MET A 260 4.42 -15.96 1.52
N CYS A 261 5.39 -15.05 1.63
CA CYS A 261 5.74 -14.37 2.87
C CYS A 261 4.54 -13.66 3.55
N PRO A 262 3.65 -12.92 2.83
CA PRO A 262 2.47 -12.33 3.44
C PRO A 262 1.54 -13.38 4.07
N ILE A 263 1.34 -14.52 3.40
CA ILE A 263 0.48 -15.61 3.86
C ILE A 263 1.10 -16.29 5.09
N PHE A 264 2.42 -16.48 5.11
CA PHE A 264 3.14 -17.02 6.25
C PHE A 264 2.92 -16.17 7.51
N PHE A 265 3.16 -14.86 7.42
CA PHE A 265 2.99 -13.96 8.57
C PHE A 265 1.53 -13.82 9.00
N GLU A 266 0.58 -13.87 8.05
CA GLU A 266 -0.85 -13.90 8.38
C GLU A 266 -1.21 -15.16 9.19
N ARG A 267 -0.77 -16.34 8.75
CA ARG A 267 -1.01 -17.60 9.46
C ARG A 267 -0.36 -17.60 10.84
N LEU A 268 0.87 -17.09 10.94
CA LEU A 268 1.58 -16.98 12.20
C LEU A 268 0.86 -16.06 13.18
N ALA A 269 0.42 -14.89 12.73
CA ALA A 269 -0.34 -13.94 13.54
C ALA A 269 -1.65 -14.54 14.05
N ARG A 270 -2.35 -15.36 13.25
CA ARG A 270 -3.56 -16.06 13.68
C ARG A 270 -3.28 -17.02 14.84
N VAL A 271 -2.22 -17.81 14.78
CA VAL A 271 -1.86 -18.74 15.87
C VAL A 271 -1.53 -17.97 17.15
N ILE A 272 -0.75 -16.89 17.04
CA ILE A 272 -0.36 -16.08 18.20
C ILE A 272 -1.58 -15.42 18.84
N LYS A 273 -2.45 -14.78 18.04
CA LYS A 273 -3.67 -14.12 18.55
C LYS A 273 -4.67 -15.07 19.20
N LEU A 274 -4.68 -16.35 18.83
CA LEU A 274 -5.57 -17.35 19.42
C LEU A 274 -5.08 -17.84 20.79
N HIS A 275 -3.79 -17.66 21.10
CA HIS A 275 -3.15 -18.31 22.24
C HIS A 275 -2.34 -17.34 23.13
N CYS A 276 -2.45 -16.04 22.89
CA CYS A 276 -1.85 -14.96 23.69
C CYS A 276 -2.87 -13.88 23.98
#